data_AF-R6T3K2-F1
#
_entry.id   AF-R6T3K2-F1
#
_cell.length_a   1.000
_cell.length_b   1.000
_cell.length_c   1.000
_cell.angle_alpha   90.00
_cell.angle_beta   90.00
_cell.angle_gamma   90.00
#
_symmetry.space_group_name_H-M   'P 1'
#
loop_
_entity.id
_entity.type
_entity.pdbx_description
1 polymer ?
#
loop_
_entity_poly.entity_id
_entity_poly.type
_entity_poly.pdbx_seq_one_letter_code
_entity_poly.pdbx_strand_id
1 'polypeptide(L)'
;MELLIASYNICSSHFLYGHYTEENLNKLSDSIRACGADVVCLQEVDRGCARSSGVDMPAALGERAGYPHCYFIRIRPFQGGEYGTAILSKLPFDATQTFNYPVRIATQGTSCGYVRIGELTLFNTHLSVESDEANTETMRCLGDILKGQRTPWICCGDFNTNPDKFERILPWVRYANSSLLTYADRSIDNLLYTAPVRITDVYTRDTTSDRVTDHNMLLVRVNY
;
A
#
# COMPACT_ATOMS: atom_id res chain seq x y z
N MET A 1 -19.39 -7.10 -7.13
CA MET A 1 -19.44 -6.01 -6.12
C MET A 1 -18.62 -4.84 -6.64
N GLU A 2 -19.00 -3.59 -6.37
CA GLU A 2 -18.13 -2.44 -6.65
C GLU A 2 -17.41 -2.01 -5.38
N LEU A 3 -16.10 -1.75 -5.46
CA LEU A 3 -15.29 -1.21 -4.37
C LEU A 3 -14.44 -0.03 -4.86
N LEU A 4 -14.25 0.97 -4.00
CA LEU A 4 -13.23 1.99 -4.14
C LEU A 4 -12.01 1.62 -3.28
N ILE A 5 -10.86 1.42 -3.92
CA ILE A 5 -9.61 1.04 -3.25
C ILE A 5 -8.64 2.21 -3.33
N ALA A 6 -7.98 2.54 -2.22
CA ALA A 6 -6.92 3.53 -2.18
C ALA A 6 -5.55 2.89 -1.91
N SER A 7 -4.50 3.40 -2.54
CA SER A 7 -3.09 3.16 -2.17
C SER A 7 -2.46 4.46 -1.70
N TYR A 8 -1.78 4.43 -0.55
CA TYR A 8 -1.30 5.64 0.10
C TYR A 8 -0.05 5.39 0.95
N ASN A 9 1.11 5.86 0.48
CA ASN A 9 2.32 5.93 1.28
C ASN A 9 2.19 7.11 2.27
N ILE A 10 2.32 6.85 3.57
CA ILE A 10 2.10 7.86 4.62
C ILE A 10 3.38 8.37 5.27
N CYS A 11 4.56 7.99 4.77
CA CYS A 11 5.86 8.44 5.26
C CYS A 11 6.02 8.29 6.79
N SER A 12 5.46 7.22 7.36
CA SER A 12 5.43 6.99 8.81
C SER A 12 4.85 8.14 9.63
N SER A 13 3.98 8.98 9.06
CA SER A 13 3.45 10.18 9.70
C SER A 13 4.54 11.18 10.16
N HIS A 14 5.67 11.29 9.44
CA HIS A 14 6.78 12.19 9.79
C HIS A 14 6.95 13.40 8.87
N PHE A 15 6.36 13.41 7.67
CA PHE A 15 6.75 14.33 6.60
C PHE A 15 6.66 15.83 6.96
N LEU A 16 5.56 16.25 7.61
CA LEU A 16 5.31 17.68 7.89
C LEU A 16 6.41 18.35 8.74
N TYR A 17 6.95 17.63 9.72
CA TYR A 17 7.90 18.16 10.70
C TYR A 17 9.24 17.39 10.75
N GLY A 18 9.43 16.40 9.88
CA GLY A 18 10.57 15.48 9.91
C GLY A 18 10.58 14.51 11.09
N HIS A 19 9.49 14.46 11.87
CA HIS A 19 9.30 13.56 13.00
C HIS A 19 7.81 13.36 13.28
N TYR A 20 7.48 12.36 14.10
CA TYR A 20 6.10 12.06 14.48
C TYR A 20 5.46 13.18 15.28
N THR A 21 4.22 13.51 14.92
CA THR A 21 3.34 14.37 15.71
C THR A 21 1.90 13.85 15.64
N GLU A 22 1.14 14.03 16.72
CA GLU A 22 -0.30 13.74 16.73
C GLU A 22 -1.06 14.58 15.71
N GLU A 23 -0.61 15.82 15.45
CA GLU A 23 -1.18 16.67 14.41
C GLU A 23 -1.07 16.01 13.03
N ASN A 24 0.11 15.51 12.67
CA ASN A 24 0.28 14.87 11.37
C ASN A 24 -0.57 13.59 11.25
N LEU A 25 -0.65 12.79 12.32
CA LEU A 25 -1.48 11.60 12.36
C LEU A 25 -2.98 11.93 12.20
N ASN A 26 -3.43 13.03 12.80
CA ASN A 26 -4.80 13.53 12.62
C ASN A 26 -5.07 13.97 11.18
N LYS A 27 -4.16 14.73 10.57
CA LYS A 27 -4.32 15.15 9.17
C LYS A 27 -4.32 13.96 8.21
N LEU A 28 -3.46 12.95 8.44
CA LEU A 28 -3.50 11.70 7.70
C LEU A 28 -4.84 10.98 7.87
N SER A 29 -5.36 10.91 9.10
CA SER A 29 -6.68 10.33 9.39
C SER A 29 -7.80 11.06 8.66
N ASP A 30 -7.75 12.39 8.60
CA ASP A 30 -8.72 13.21 7.88
C ASP A 30 -8.65 12.98 6.36
N SER A 31 -7.45 12.90 5.79
CA SER A 31 -7.24 12.56 4.38
C SER A 31 -7.78 11.16 4.03
N ILE A 32 -7.51 10.16 4.87
CA ILE A 32 -8.03 8.80 4.72
C ILE A 32 -9.56 8.79 4.83
N ARG A 33 -10.13 9.48 5.83
CA ARG A 33 -11.60 9.58 5.99
C ARG A 33 -12.25 10.24 4.77
N ALA A 34 -11.67 11.34 4.30
CA ALA A 34 -12.22 12.15 3.22
C ALA A 34 -12.09 11.49 1.84
N CYS A 35 -11.20 10.51 1.66
CA CYS A 35 -11.04 9.82 0.38
C CYS A 35 -12.23 8.90 0.04
N GLY A 36 -12.97 8.46 1.05
CA GLY A 36 -14.20 7.68 0.88
C GLY A 36 -13.98 6.23 0.46
N ALA A 37 -12.74 5.77 0.31
CA ALA A 37 -12.43 4.40 -0.11
C ALA A 37 -13.02 3.35 0.84
N ASP A 38 -13.41 2.20 0.30
CA ASP A 38 -13.88 1.05 1.07
C ASP A 38 -12.71 0.33 1.74
N VAL A 39 -11.56 0.31 1.06
CA VAL A 39 -10.31 -0.29 1.53
C VAL A 39 -9.13 0.61 1.20
N VAL A 40 -8.21 0.77 2.15
CA VAL A 40 -7.03 1.63 2.04
C VAL A 40 -5.77 0.81 2.31
N CYS A 41 -4.90 0.74 1.32
CA CYS A 41 -3.58 0.12 1.38
C CYS A 41 -2.54 1.18 1.78
N LEU A 42 -2.00 1.07 2.99
CA LEU A 42 -1.02 2.01 3.52
C LEU A 42 0.41 1.46 3.39
N GLN A 43 1.36 2.29 2.98
CA GLN A 43 2.79 1.99 3.00
C GLN A 43 3.52 2.89 4.01
N GLU A 44 4.70 2.45 4.43
CA GLU A 44 5.52 3.11 5.46
C GLU A 44 4.81 3.30 6.80
N VAL A 45 4.33 2.19 7.36
CA VAL A 45 3.52 2.19 8.58
C VAL A 45 4.36 1.69 9.75
N ASP A 46 4.36 2.45 10.85
CA ASP A 46 4.93 2.00 12.12
C ASP A 46 3.87 1.36 13.01
N ARG A 47 4.28 0.32 13.74
CA ARG A 47 3.53 -0.27 14.84
C ARG A 47 4.43 -0.37 16.07
N GLY A 48 4.20 0.51 17.05
CA GLY A 48 4.95 0.51 18.31
C GLY A 48 6.39 1.04 18.21
N CYS A 49 6.78 1.66 17.09
CA CYS A 49 8.15 2.16 16.91
C CYS A 49 8.43 3.38 17.81
N ALA A 50 9.65 3.46 18.37
CA ALA A 50 10.06 4.58 19.22
C ALA A 50 9.99 5.95 18.50
N ARG A 51 10.37 6.04 17.21
CA ARG A 51 10.24 7.29 16.41
C ARG A 51 8.80 7.80 16.27
N SER A 52 7.83 6.93 16.46
CA SER A 52 6.40 7.23 16.37
C SER A 52 5.73 7.19 17.73
N SER A 53 6.51 7.50 18.77
CA SER A 53 6.04 7.56 20.17
C SER A 53 5.31 6.30 20.64
N GLY A 54 5.65 5.13 20.07
CA GLY A 54 5.03 3.85 20.43
C GLY A 54 3.61 3.64 19.87
N VAL A 55 3.16 4.48 18.94
CA VAL A 55 1.81 4.39 18.36
C VAL A 55 1.65 3.14 17.48
N ASP A 56 0.52 2.46 17.62
CA ASP A 56 0.01 1.49 16.64
C ASP A 56 -0.74 2.28 15.55
N MET A 57 -0.06 2.66 14.47
CA MET A 57 -0.66 3.49 13.42
C MET A 57 -1.86 2.82 12.75
N PRO A 58 -1.84 1.51 12.39
CA PRO A 58 -3.02 0.86 11.84
C PRO A 58 -4.26 1.05 12.73
N ALA A 59 -4.14 0.78 14.03
CA ALA A 59 -5.24 0.93 14.97
C ALA A 59 -5.70 2.39 15.09
N ALA A 60 -4.76 3.33 15.27
CA ALA A 60 -5.08 4.74 15.45
C ALA A 60 -5.72 5.37 14.20
N LEU A 61 -5.18 5.08 13.01
CA LEU A 61 -5.73 5.55 11.74
C LEU A 61 -7.09 4.91 11.46
N GLY A 62 -7.23 3.59 11.71
CA GLY A 62 -8.48 2.87 11.55
C GLY A 62 -9.60 3.45 12.40
N GLU A 63 -9.34 3.69 13.68
CA GLU A 63 -10.30 4.32 14.61
C GLU A 63 -10.69 5.73 14.15
N ARG A 64 -9.70 6.60 13.89
CA ARG A 64 -9.93 8.01 13.54
C ARG A 64 -10.59 8.20 12.18
N ALA A 65 -10.33 7.31 11.22
CA ALA A 65 -10.84 7.43 9.85
C ALA A 65 -12.09 6.57 9.58
N GLY A 66 -12.53 5.73 10.53
CA GLY A 66 -13.76 4.94 10.41
C GLY A 66 -13.57 3.61 9.65
N TYR A 67 -12.42 2.96 9.82
CA TYR A 67 -12.08 1.66 9.25
C TYR A 67 -11.90 0.63 10.37
N PRO A 68 -12.97 -0.10 10.77
CA PRO A 68 -12.95 -0.99 11.92
C PRO A 68 -12.10 -2.26 11.73
N HIS A 69 -11.71 -2.58 10.49
CA HIS A 69 -10.90 -3.76 10.20
C HIS A 69 -9.51 -3.34 9.73
N CYS A 70 -8.48 -3.77 10.46
CA CYS A 70 -7.09 -3.42 10.19
C CYS A 70 -6.23 -4.68 10.09
N TYR A 71 -5.34 -4.76 9.10
CA TYR A 71 -4.36 -5.83 8.98
C TYR A 71 -2.97 -5.23 8.76
N PHE A 72 -2.03 -5.54 9.66
CA PHE A 72 -0.65 -5.08 9.55
C PHE A 72 0.23 -6.15 8.89
N ILE A 73 0.99 -5.74 7.88
CA ILE A 73 1.87 -6.59 7.10
C ILE A 73 3.30 -6.18 7.45
N ARG A 74 3.89 -6.92 8.37
CA ARG A 74 5.24 -6.65 8.88
C ARG A 74 6.30 -6.87 7.81
N ILE A 75 7.15 -5.86 7.58
CA ILE A 75 8.39 -6.00 6.80
C ILE A 75 9.53 -6.42 7.72
N ARG A 76 9.76 -5.67 8.81
CA ARG A 76 10.87 -5.93 9.74
C ARG A 76 10.63 -5.37 11.15
N PRO A 77 11.30 -5.91 12.18
CA PRO A 77 11.45 -5.21 13.45
C PRO A 77 12.17 -3.87 13.25
N PHE A 78 11.73 -2.83 13.95
CA PHE A 78 12.34 -1.50 13.84
C PHE A 78 12.14 -0.68 15.12
N GLN A 79 13.25 -0.19 15.70
CA GLN A 79 13.23 0.70 16.87
C GLN A 79 12.31 0.27 18.02
N GLY A 80 12.39 -1.00 18.43
CA GLY A 80 11.58 -1.57 19.51
C GLY A 80 10.14 -1.94 19.11
N GLY A 81 9.68 -1.53 17.93
CA GLY A 81 8.43 -1.93 17.32
C GLY A 81 8.65 -2.60 15.97
N GLU A 82 7.75 -2.34 15.03
CA GLU A 82 7.73 -2.96 13.71
C GLU A 82 7.41 -1.96 12.62
N TYR A 83 8.11 -2.09 11.50
CA TYR A 83 7.89 -1.32 10.29
C TYR A 83 7.28 -2.21 9.20
N GLY A 84 6.30 -1.68 8.46
CA GLY A 84 5.58 -2.46 7.47
C GLY A 84 4.61 -1.67 6.60
N THR A 85 3.64 -2.40 6.07
CA THR A 85 2.47 -1.85 5.38
C THR A 85 1.20 -2.23 6.14
N ALA A 86 0.06 -1.63 5.83
CA ALA A 86 -1.21 -1.98 6.46
C ALA A 86 -2.36 -1.94 5.47
N ILE A 87 -3.44 -2.66 5.78
CA ILE A 87 -4.71 -2.57 5.06
C ILE A 87 -5.78 -2.17 6.06
N LEU A 88 -6.47 -1.05 5.80
CA LEU A 88 -7.62 -0.58 6.56
C LEU A 88 -8.88 -0.83 5.73
N SER A 89 -9.94 -1.34 6.33
CA SER A 89 -11.16 -1.70 5.60
C SER A 89 -12.44 -1.39 6.39
N LYS A 90 -13.45 -0.94 5.66
CA LYS A 90 -14.83 -0.84 6.16
C LYS A 90 -15.53 -2.22 6.22
N LEU A 91 -15.02 -3.18 5.45
CA LEU A 91 -15.54 -4.54 5.31
C LEU A 91 -14.69 -5.54 6.09
N PRO A 92 -15.29 -6.61 6.66
CA PRO A 92 -14.54 -7.63 7.38
C PRO A 92 -13.63 -8.44 6.45
N PHE A 93 -12.58 -9.02 7.02
CA PHE A 93 -11.66 -9.90 6.31
C PHE A 93 -12.05 -11.36 6.50
N ASP A 94 -12.19 -12.12 5.40
CA ASP A 94 -12.42 -13.57 5.44
C ASP A 94 -11.12 -14.36 5.64
N ALA A 95 -10.00 -13.79 5.20
CA ALA A 95 -8.68 -14.36 5.38
C ALA A 95 -7.62 -13.26 5.29
N THR A 96 -6.48 -13.50 5.93
CA THR A 96 -5.33 -12.62 5.91
C THR A 96 -4.05 -13.43 5.81
N GLN A 97 -3.05 -12.95 5.08
CA GLN A 97 -1.74 -13.60 5.02
C GLN A 97 -0.62 -12.60 4.77
N THR A 98 0.55 -12.86 5.33
CA THR A 98 1.78 -12.10 5.08
C THR A 98 2.85 -13.01 4.51
N PHE A 99 3.57 -12.51 3.51
CA PHE A 99 4.69 -13.13 2.84
C PHE A 99 5.90 -12.21 2.98
N ASN A 100 6.98 -12.74 3.54
CA ASN A 100 8.28 -12.08 3.51
C ASN A 100 9.01 -12.52 2.24
N TYR A 101 9.62 -11.59 1.51
CA TYR A 101 10.38 -11.97 0.33
C TYR A 101 11.74 -12.57 0.74
N PRO A 102 12.16 -13.69 0.12
CA PRO A 102 13.48 -14.27 0.36
C PRO A 102 14.56 -13.50 -0.41
N VAL A 103 14.73 -12.22 -0.09
CA VAL A 103 15.61 -11.29 -0.79
C VAL A 103 17.06 -11.38 -0.31
N ARG A 104 18.00 -11.12 -1.22
CA ARG A 104 19.43 -11.04 -0.92
C ARG A 104 19.98 -9.63 -1.10
N ILE A 105 19.39 -8.86 -2.02
CA ILE A 105 19.87 -7.54 -2.42
C ILE A 105 19.13 -6.44 -1.66
N ALA A 106 17.80 -6.58 -1.50
CA ALA A 106 16.99 -5.65 -0.70
C ALA A 106 17.21 -5.86 0.81
N THR A 107 18.25 -5.23 1.37
CA THR A 107 18.71 -5.48 2.74
C THR A 107 17.79 -4.91 3.82
N GLN A 108 16.97 -3.89 3.50
CA GLN A 108 15.96 -3.36 4.42
C GLN A 108 14.72 -4.28 4.51
N GLY A 109 14.65 -5.29 3.65
CA GLY A 109 13.52 -6.19 3.56
C GLY A 109 12.30 -5.54 2.90
N THR A 110 11.38 -6.39 2.45
CA THR A 110 10.07 -6.01 1.93
C THR A 110 9.14 -7.20 2.09
N SER A 111 7.84 -6.94 2.02
CA SER A 111 6.80 -7.94 2.18
C SER A 111 5.64 -7.67 1.22
N CYS A 112 4.85 -8.72 1.01
CA CYS A 112 3.51 -8.63 0.48
C CYS A 112 2.56 -9.23 1.50
N GLY A 113 1.36 -8.70 1.64
CA GLY A 113 0.31 -9.38 2.38
C GLY A 113 -1.04 -9.12 1.74
N TYR A 114 -1.98 -10.03 1.97
CA TYR A 114 -3.34 -9.87 1.50
C TYR A 114 -4.36 -9.91 2.60
N VAL A 115 -5.50 -9.30 2.30
CA VAL A 115 -6.80 -9.60 2.91
C VAL A 115 -7.73 -10.15 1.84
N ARG A 116 -8.68 -11.01 2.22
CA ARG A 116 -9.75 -11.47 1.35
C ARG A 116 -11.08 -10.87 1.79
N ILE A 117 -11.81 -10.30 0.84
CA ILE A 117 -13.12 -9.66 1.04
C ILE A 117 -14.09 -10.27 0.01
N GLY A 118 -14.90 -11.21 0.48
CA GLY A 118 -15.68 -12.10 -0.38
C GLY A 118 -14.75 -12.92 -1.29
N GLU A 119 -14.94 -12.78 -2.60
CA GLU A 119 -14.16 -13.51 -3.60
C GLU A 119 -12.90 -12.77 -4.07
N LEU A 120 -12.70 -11.52 -3.65
CA LEU A 120 -11.52 -10.73 -4.04
C LEU A 120 -10.41 -10.88 -3.00
N THR A 121 -9.21 -11.17 -3.49
CA THR A 121 -7.97 -11.09 -2.70
C THR A 121 -7.26 -9.77 -2.99
N LEU A 122 -7.13 -8.91 -1.98
CA LEU A 122 -6.45 -7.62 -2.08
C LEU A 122 -5.08 -7.68 -1.40
N PHE A 123 -4.03 -7.57 -2.20
CA PHE A 123 -2.64 -7.50 -1.77
C PHE A 123 -2.18 -6.06 -1.58
N ASN A 124 -1.33 -5.83 -0.57
CA ASN A 124 -0.57 -4.61 -0.37
C ASN A 124 0.93 -4.92 -0.28
N THR A 125 1.76 -4.11 -0.94
CA THR A 125 3.22 -4.24 -0.94
C THR A 125 3.92 -2.88 -0.92
N HIS A 126 5.22 -2.90 -0.62
CA HIS A 126 6.12 -1.76 -0.78
C HIS A 126 7.46 -2.31 -1.30
N LEU A 127 7.74 -2.18 -2.60
CA LEU A 127 8.94 -2.74 -3.22
C LEU A 127 10.18 -1.91 -2.86
N SER A 128 11.36 -2.55 -2.90
CA SER A 128 12.59 -1.90 -2.46
C SER A 128 12.93 -0.68 -3.32
N VAL A 129 13.36 0.39 -2.66
CA VAL A 129 13.92 1.61 -3.25
C VAL A 129 15.46 1.60 -3.28
N GLU A 130 16.10 0.61 -2.65
CA GLU A 130 17.55 0.60 -2.40
C GLU A 130 18.39 0.65 -3.68
N SER A 131 17.95 -0.06 -4.72
CA SER A 131 18.55 -0.04 -6.06
C SER A 131 17.58 -0.61 -7.09
N ASP A 132 17.83 -0.38 -8.38
CA ASP A 132 17.02 -1.00 -9.44
C ASP A 132 17.08 -2.54 -9.40
N GLU A 133 18.23 -3.10 -9.02
CA GLU A 133 18.44 -4.54 -8.89
C GLU A 133 17.64 -5.11 -7.71
N ALA A 134 17.68 -4.46 -6.54
CA ALA A 134 16.87 -4.81 -5.37
C ALA A 134 15.37 -4.71 -5.70
N ASN A 135 14.96 -3.63 -6.35
CA ASN A 135 13.58 -3.46 -6.81
C ASN A 135 13.16 -4.60 -7.76
N THR A 136 14.02 -4.98 -8.71
CA THR A 136 13.76 -6.09 -9.64
C THR A 136 13.65 -7.43 -8.92
N GLU A 137 14.53 -7.72 -7.96
CA GLU A 137 14.47 -8.93 -7.13
C GLU A 137 13.11 -9.02 -6.41
N THR A 138 12.73 -7.94 -5.73
CA THR A 138 11.47 -7.89 -4.96
C THR A 138 10.23 -7.98 -5.84
N MET A 139 10.26 -7.37 -7.03
CA MET A 139 9.18 -7.49 -8.02
C MET A 139 9.01 -8.92 -8.54
N ARG A 140 10.09 -9.67 -8.73
CA ARG A 140 10.01 -11.08 -9.11
C ARG A 140 9.41 -11.94 -8.00
N CYS A 141 9.81 -11.72 -6.75
CA CYS A 141 9.19 -12.39 -5.61
C CYS A 141 7.68 -12.10 -5.51
N LEU A 142 7.27 -10.84 -5.70
CA LEU A 142 5.86 -10.46 -5.77
C LEU A 142 5.16 -11.23 -6.91
N GLY A 143 5.76 -11.27 -8.09
CA GLY A 143 5.23 -11.95 -9.25
C GLY A 143 4.96 -13.44 -9.01
N ASP A 144 5.87 -14.14 -8.34
CA ASP A 144 5.71 -15.56 -8.01
C ASP A 144 4.55 -15.79 -7.03
N ILE A 145 4.39 -14.92 -6.03
CA ILE A 145 3.26 -14.96 -5.09
C ILE A 145 1.94 -14.73 -5.83
N LEU A 146 1.88 -13.71 -6.69
CA LEU A 146 0.68 -13.32 -7.42
C LEU A 146 0.27 -14.37 -8.47
N LYS A 147 1.22 -15.02 -9.16
CA LYS A 147 0.94 -16.16 -10.07
C LYS A 147 0.31 -17.36 -9.37
N GLY A 148 0.63 -17.56 -8.09
CA GLY A 148 0.09 -18.67 -7.30
C GLY A 148 -1.38 -18.50 -6.90
N GLN A 149 -1.97 -17.33 -7.14
CA GLN A 149 -3.33 -17.01 -6.70
C GLN A 149 -4.39 -17.59 -7.64
N ARG A 150 -5.42 -18.18 -7.04
CA ARG A 150 -6.53 -18.81 -7.77
C ARG A 150 -7.81 -17.99 -7.79
N THR A 151 -7.93 -17.01 -6.89
CA THR A 151 -9.04 -16.06 -6.86
C THR A 151 -8.72 -14.84 -7.71
N PRO A 152 -9.73 -14.08 -8.16
CA PRO A 152 -9.52 -12.71 -8.61
C PRO A 152 -8.72 -11.93 -7.57
N TRP A 153 -7.75 -11.15 -8.02
CA TRP A 153 -6.90 -10.38 -7.11
C TRP A 153 -6.56 -9.01 -7.66
N ILE A 154 -6.27 -8.13 -6.70
CA ILE A 154 -5.73 -6.79 -6.89
C ILE A 154 -4.47 -6.69 -6.02
N CYS A 155 -3.44 -6.01 -6.50
CA CYS A 155 -2.25 -5.67 -5.72
C CYS A 155 -1.99 -4.17 -5.81
N CYS A 156 -2.22 -3.46 -4.71
CA CYS A 156 -1.89 -2.05 -4.51
C CYS A 156 -0.51 -1.93 -3.84
N GLY A 157 0.14 -0.79 -3.99
CA GLY A 157 1.38 -0.51 -3.28
C GLY A 157 2.20 0.61 -3.88
N ASP A 158 3.25 0.97 -3.16
CA ASP A 158 4.38 1.71 -3.71
C ASP A 158 5.37 0.71 -4.32
N PHE A 159 5.48 0.74 -5.64
CA PHE A 159 6.36 -0.16 -6.39
C PHE A 159 7.76 0.43 -6.59
N ASN A 160 8.01 1.67 -6.18
CA ASN A 160 9.27 2.40 -6.35
C ASN A 160 9.79 2.41 -7.80
N THR A 161 8.90 2.23 -8.78
CA THR A 161 9.27 2.14 -10.20
C THR A 161 8.07 2.49 -11.09
N ASN A 162 8.36 2.95 -12.30
CA ASN A 162 7.33 3.28 -13.27
C ASN A 162 6.76 2.01 -13.92
N PRO A 163 5.53 2.08 -14.48
CA PRO A 163 4.83 0.88 -14.94
C PRO A 163 5.45 0.13 -16.14
N ASP A 164 6.35 0.77 -16.90
CA ASP A 164 7.12 0.13 -17.98
C ASP A 164 7.95 -1.07 -17.49
N LYS A 165 8.36 -1.05 -16.21
CA LYS A 165 9.06 -2.17 -15.60
C LYS A 165 8.16 -3.40 -15.41
N PHE A 166 6.87 -3.19 -15.15
CA PHE A 166 5.91 -4.31 -15.04
C PHE A 166 5.76 -5.03 -16.37
N GLU A 167 5.68 -4.32 -17.48
CA GLU A 167 5.57 -4.93 -18.80
C GLU A 167 6.76 -5.83 -19.12
N ARG A 168 7.96 -5.45 -18.64
CA ARG A 168 9.19 -6.22 -18.83
C ARG A 168 9.30 -7.44 -17.89
N ILE A 169 8.96 -7.28 -16.61
CA ILE A 169 9.21 -8.29 -15.57
C ILE A 169 7.98 -9.19 -15.33
N LEU A 170 6.79 -8.60 -15.39
CA LEU A 170 5.49 -9.22 -15.09
C LEU A 170 4.50 -9.02 -16.27
N PRO A 171 4.81 -9.45 -17.50
CA PRO A 171 4.00 -9.15 -18.70
C PRO A 171 2.56 -9.69 -18.69
N TRP A 172 2.24 -10.51 -17.70
CA TRP A 172 0.96 -11.19 -17.53
C TRP A 172 0.01 -10.44 -16.58
N VAL A 173 0.48 -9.39 -15.88
CA VAL A 173 -0.38 -8.55 -15.04
C VAL A 173 -1.02 -7.44 -15.85
N ARG A 174 -2.18 -6.97 -15.40
CA ARG A 174 -2.76 -5.69 -15.85
C ARG A 174 -2.48 -4.63 -14.78
N TYR A 175 -2.40 -3.37 -15.17
CA TYR A 175 -2.24 -2.24 -14.25
C TYR A 175 -3.30 -1.16 -14.54
N ALA A 176 -3.79 -0.50 -13.49
CA ALA A 176 -4.88 0.48 -13.59
C ALA A 176 -4.41 1.89 -13.99
N ASN A 177 -3.15 2.22 -13.72
CA ASN A 177 -2.57 3.53 -13.98
C ASN A 177 -1.16 3.41 -14.58
N SER A 178 -0.79 4.35 -15.45
CA SER A 178 0.58 4.50 -15.97
C SER A 178 1.10 5.93 -16.04
N SER A 179 0.21 6.92 -16.08
CA SER A 179 0.55 8.33 -16.25
C SER A 179 0.10 9.23 -15.10
N LEU A 180 -0.59 8.67 -14.10
CA LEU A 180 -1.03 9.43 -12.92
C LEU A 180 0.17 9.67 -12.01
N LEU A 181 0.45 10.94 -11.72
CA LEU A 181 1.56 11.30 -10.85
C LEU A 181 1.22 10.99 -9.39
N THR A 182 1.93 10.04 -8.82
CA THR A 182 1.74 9.61 -7.42
C THR A 182 2.89 10.03 -6.51
N TYR A 183 4.05 10.35 -7.08
CA TYR A 183 5.20 10.90 -6.36
C TYR A 183 5.97 11.84 -7.28
N ALA A 184 6.08 13.13 -6.91
CA ALA A 184 6.72 14.15 -7.73
C ALA A 184 6.28 14.07 -9.22
N ASP A 185 7.21 13.72 -10.12
CA ASP A 185 7.00 13.56 -11.56
C ASP A 185 6.89 12.09 -12.02
N ARG A 186 6.60 11.15 -11.10
CA ARG A 186 6.58 9.69 -11.33
C ARG A 186 5.25 9.03 -10.93
N SER A 187 4.97 7.86 -11.53
CA SER A 187 3.82 6.99 -11.23
C SER A 187 4.30 5.71 -10.55
N ILE A 188 4.74 5.81 -9.29
CA ILE A 188 5.34 4.68 -8.56
C ILE A 188 4.35 3.93 -7.68
N ASP A 189 3.26 4.58 -7.28
CA ASP A 189 2.13 3.94 -6.60
C ASP A 189 1.17 3.41 -7.66
N ASN A 190 0.95 2.11 -7.66
CA ASN A 190 0.23 1.46 -8.74
C ASN A 190 -0.77 0.44 -8.20
N LEU A 191 -1.75 0.11 -9.02
CA LEU A 191 -2.66 -1.00 -8.78
C LEU A 191 -2.56 -2.00 -9.92
N LEU A 192 -2.09 -3.21 -9.59
CA LEU A 192 -2.06 -4.36 -10.48
C LEU A 192 -3.30 -5.23 -10.26
N TYR A 193 -3.76 -5.94 -11.29
CA TYR A 193 -4.93 -6.80 -11.17
C TYR A 193 -4.95 -7.94 -12.19
N THR A 194 -5.82 -8.92 -11.96
CA THR A 194 -6.14 -10.01 -12.91
C THR A 194 -7.62 -10.01 -13.31
N ALA A 195 -7.94 -10.64 -14.43
CA ALA A 195 -9.33 -10.93 -14.78
C ALA A 195 -10.00 -11.83 -13.72
N PRO A 196 -11.31 -11.70 -13.45
CA PRO A 196 -12.29 -10.86 -14.13
C PRO A 196 -12.43 -9.42 -13.57
N VAL A 197 -11.53 -8.96 -12.69
CA VAL A 197 -11.58 -7.60 -12.15
C VAL A 197 -11.58 -6.58 -13.30
N ARG A 198 -12.50 -5.60 -13.23
CA ARG A 198 -12.62 -4.48 -14.16
C ARG A 198 -12.40 -3.18 -13.42
N ILE A 199 -11.57 -2.31 -14.00
CA ILE A 199 -11.38 -0.94 -13.52
C ILE A 199 -12.47 -0.08 -14.16
N THR A 200 -13.24 0.64 -13.36
CA THR A 200 -14.28 1.57 -13.86
C THR A 200 -13.88 3.03 -13.71
N ASP A 201 -12.97 3.34 -12.80
CA ASP A 201 -12.45 4.69 -12.62
C ASP A 201 -11.06 4.64 -11.94
N VAL A 202 -10.22 5.62 -12.25
CA VAL A 202 -8.86 5.73 -11.71
C VAL A 202 -8.45 7.20 -11.65
N TYR A 203 -8.07 7.67 -10.46
CA TYR A 203 -7.68 9.06 -10.24
C TYR A 203 -6.74 9.19 -9.03
N THR A 204 -6.09 10.34 -8.92
CA THR A 204 -5.32 10.70 -7.73
C THR A 204 -6.01 11.79 -6.94
N ARG A 205 -5.76 11.83 -5.64
CA ARG A 205 -6.06 12.97 -4.78
C ARG A 205 -4.75 13.59 -4.34
N ASP A 206 -4.62 14.91 -4.54
CA ASP A 206 -3.48 15.63 -4.00
C ASP A 206 -3.53 15.62 -2.47
N THR A 207 -2.49 15.04 -1.90
CA THR A 207 -2.25 14.94 -0.44
C THR A 207 -0.90 15.55 -0.06
N THR A 208 -0.21 16.16 -1.03
CA THR A 208 1.12 16.75 -0.89
C THR A 208 1.04 18.23 -0.53
N SER A 209 -0.05 18.92 -0.92
CA SER A 209 -0.28 20.34 -0.62
C SER A 209 -0.34 20.63 0.88
N ASP A 210 -0.93 19.72 1.67
CA ASP A 210 -0.98 19.83 3.13
C ASP A 210 0.31 19.36 3.82
N ARG A 211 1.30 18.89 3.02
CA ARG A 211 2.63 18.43 3.45
C ARG A 211 2.60 17.35 4.55
N VAL A 212 1.62 16.46 4.51
CA VAL A 212 1.50 15.33 5.45
C VAL A 212 2.23 14.07 4.97
N THR A 213 2.48 14.01 3.66
CA THR A 213 3.28 13.04 2.90
C THR A 213 3.79 13.71 1.61
N ASP A 214 4.75 13.08 0.94
CA ASP A 214 5.19 13.41 -0.43
C ASP A 214 4.50 12.58 -1.53
N HIS A 215 3.61 11.65 -1.18
CA HIS A 215 2.83 10.89 -2.16
C HIS A 215 1.42 11.46 -2.34
N ASN A 216 0.90 11.42 -3.57
CA ASN A 216 -0.53 11.53 -3.84
C ASN A 216 -1.21 10.19 -3.58
N MET A 217 -2.40 10.23 -3.01
CA MET A 217 -3.21 9.03 -2.87
C MET A 217 -3.75 8.58 -4.23
N LEU A 218 -3.49 7.32 -4.61
CA LEU A 218 -4.10 6.69 -5.78
C LEU A 218 -5.44 6.08 -5.38
N LEU A 219 -6.51 6.38 -6.13
CA LEU A 219 -7.83 5.80 -5.95
C LEU A 219 -8.27 5.07 -7.21
N VAL A 220 -8.81 3.86 -7.03
CA VAL A 220 -9.23 2.99 -8.13
C VAL A 220 -10.57 2.36 -7.79
N ARG A 221 -11.55 2.58 -8.68
CA ARG A 221 -12.86 1.94 -8.59
C ARG A 221 -12.85 0.65 -9.38
N VAL A 222 -13.24 -0.44 -8.73
CA VAL A 222 -13.16 -1.79 -9.29
C VAL A 222 -14.48 -2.52 -9.19
N ASN A 223 -14.75 -3.35 -10.19
CA ASN A 223 -15.87 -4.29 -10.22
C ASN A 223 -15.32 -5.71 -10.40
N TYR A 224 -15.80 -6.63 -9.56
CA TYR A 224 -15.44 -8.05 -9.62
C TYR A 224 -16.63 -8.95 -9.27
#